data_AF-A0A1V5PI43-F1
#
_entry.id   AF-A0A1V5PI43-F1
#
_cell.length_a   1.000
_cell.length_b   1.000
_cell.length_c   1.000
_cell.angle_alpha   90.00
_cell.angle_beta   90.00
_cell.angle_gamma   90.00
#
_symmetry.space_group_name_H-M   'P 1'
#
loop_
_entity.id
_entity.type
_entity.pdbx_description
1 polymer ?
#
loop_
_entity_poly.entity_id
_entity_poly.type
_entity_poly.pdbx_seq_one_letter_code
_entity_poly.pdbx_strand_id
1 'polypeptide(L)'
;MNAAGENESFARINGVNIEKIRKLSVIMSTVIASAGTCIYAQQYGFIELYSAPLMAAFPAISALLLGGSSGKRVFLRHALLGVILYQSLYLLSLPVANILLVPEMAEIIRMIVTSFIILYALAKKSEERVDV
;
A
#
# COMPACT_ATOMS: atom_id res chain seq x y z
N MET A 1 -18.43 -11.09 -6.92
CA MET A 1 -17.43 -11.65 -7.86
C MET A 1 -16.40 -12.47 -7.09
N ASN A 2 -16.79 -13.60 -6.49
CA ASN A 2 -15.87 -14.41 -5.67
C ASN A 2 -15.41 -15.70 -6.38
N ALA A 3 -16.15 -16.15 -7.40
CA ALA A 3 -15.89 -17.43 -8.05
C ALA A 3 -14.53 -17.50 -8.76
N ALA A 4 -14.11 -16.42 -9.44
CA ALA A 4 -12.86 -16.42 -10.21
C ALA A 4 -11.58 -16.36 -9.34
N GLY A 5 -11.70 -15.96 -8.07
CA GLY A 5 -10.56 -15.81 -7.16
C GLY A 5 -10.35 -16.98 -6.20
N GLU A 6 -11.42 -17.73 -5.87
CA GLU A 6 -11.35 -18.84 -4.92
C GLU A 6 -11.08 -20.20 -5.59
N ASN A 7 -11.74 -20.51 -6.71
CA ASN A 7 -11.58 -21.81 -7.37
C ASN A 7 -11.79 -21.72 -8.89
N GLU A 8 -10.71 -21.89 -9.65
CA GLU A 8 -10.72 -21.85 -11.11
C GLU A 8 -11.65 -22.89 -11.73
N SER A 9 -11.70 -24.12 -11.19
CA SER A 9 -12.57 -25.17 -11.69
C SER A 9 -14.05 -24.81 -11.52
N PHE A 10 -14.40 -24.23 -10.37
CA PHE A 10 -15.77 -23.75 -10.12
C PHE A 10 -16.14 -22.59 -11.04
N ALA A 11 -15.25 -21.62 -11.26
CA ALA A 11 -15.48 -20.51 -12.18
C ALA A 11 -15.67 -20.97 -13.63
N ARG A 12 -14.88 -21.97 -14.07
CA ARG A 12 -14.97 -22.52 -15.43
C ARG A 12 -16.29 -23.25 -15.68
N ILE A 13 -16.77 -24.03 -14.69
CA ILE A 13 -18.07 -24.73 -14.77
C ILE A 13 -19.23 -23.73 -14.84
N ASN A 14 -19.09 -22.57 -14.19
CA ASN A 14 -20.07 -21.47 -14.26
C ASN A 14 -19.96 -20.62 -15.55
N GLY A 15 -19.20 -21.06 -16.57
CA GLY A 15 -19.08 -20.37 -17.86
C GLY A 15 -18.17 -19.14 -17.85
N VAL A 16 -17.41 -18.90 -16.78
CA VAL A 16 -16.51 -17.75 -16.67
C VAL A 16 -15.18 -18.03 -17.38
N ASN A 17 -14.81 -17.19 -18.36
CA ASN A 17 -13.50 -17.27 -19.01
C ASN A 17 -12.41 -16.64 -18.13
N ILE A 18 -11.74 -17.47 -17.34
CA ILE A 18 -10.69 -17.08 -16.38
C ILE A 18 -9.51 -16.44 -17.07
N GLU A 19 -9.08 -16.95 -18.23
CA GLU A 19 -7.94 -16.38 -18.96
C GLU A 19 -8.19 -14.96 -19.43
N LYS A 20 -9.40 -14.67 -19.93
CA LYS A 20 -9.80 -13.32 -20.35
C LYS A 20 -9.83 -12.37 -19.16
N ILE A 21 -10.42 -12.79 -18.04
CA ILE A 21 -10.50 -11.97 -16.82
C ILE A 21 -9.10 -11.72 -16.26
N ARG A 22 -8.24 -12.74 -16.17
CA ARG A 22 -6.88 -12.61 -15.65
C ARG A 22 -6.03 -11.66 -16.51
N LYS A 23 -6.11 -11.79 -17.84
CA LYS A 23 -5.42 -10.87 -18.77
C LYS A 23 -5.91 -9.44 -18.57
N LEU A 24 -7.22 -9.22 -18.50
CA LEU A 24 -7.77 -7.89 -18.28
C LEU A 24 -7.35 -7.31 -16.93
N SER A 25 -7.40 -8.11 -15.85
CA SER A 25 -6.97 -7.69 -14.52
C SER A 25 -5.50 -7.25 -14.50
N VAL A 26 -4.60 -8.02 -15.11
CA VAL A 26 -3.17 -7.69 -15.17
C VAL A 26 -2.92 -6.43 -15.99
N ILE A 27 -3.59 -6.27 -17.14
CA ILE A 27 -3.48 -5.07 -17.96
C ILE A 27 -3.95 -3.85 -17.18
N MET A 28 -5.14 -3.93 -16.57
CA MET A 28 -5.71 -2.82 -15.79
C MET A 28 -4.84 -2.46 -14.58
N SER A 29 -4.33 -3.45 -13.82
CA SER A 29 -3.44 -3.17 -12.68
C SER A 29 -2.14 -2.51 -13.12
N THR A 30 -1.57 -2.95 -14.25
CA THR A 30 -0.31 -2.40 -14.76
C THR A 30 -0.48 -0.96 -15.25
N VAL A 31 -1.59 -0.66 -15.93
CA VAL A 31 -1.89 0.71 -16.40
C VAL A 31 -2.10 1.65 -15.21
N ILE A 32 -2.87 1.24 -14.20
CA ILE A 32 -3.11 2.04 -12.99
C ILE A 32 -1.80 2.25 -12.22
N ALA A 33 -0.98 1.21 -12.07
CA ALA A 33 0.31 1.31 -11.39
C ALA A 33 1.27 2.26 -12.14
N SER A 34 1.35 2.14 -13.47
CA SER A 34 2.20 3.01 -14.30
C SER A 34 1.77 4.48 -14.20
N ALA A 35 0.47 4.77 -14.27
CA ALA A 35 -0.04 6.12 -14.10
C ALA A 35 0.30 6.69 -12.71
N GLY A 36 0.16 5.88 -11.65
CA GLY A 36 0.53 6.25 -10.28
C GLY A 36 2.01 6.59 -10.14
N THR A 37 2.90 5.77 -10.71
CA THR A 37 4.35 6.01 -10.69
C THR A 37 4.72 7.29 -11.44
N CYS A 38 4.07 7.60 -12.57
CA CYS A 38 4.30 8.86 -13.30
C CYS A 38 3.88 10.10 -12.49
N ILE A 39 2.78 10.02 -11.74
CA ILE A 39 2.33 11.11 -10.86
C ILE A 39 3.30 11.27 -9.69
N TYR A 40 3.78 10.17 -9.11
CA TYR A 40 4.77 10.18 -8.03
C TYR A 40 6.10 10.79 -8.48
N ALA A 41 6.62 10.38 -9.64
CA ALA A 41 7.89 10.88 -10.16
C ALA A 41 7.89 12.40 -10.44
N GLN A 42 6.74 12.98 -10.77
CA GLN A 42 6.60 14.43 -10.94
C GLN A 42 6.91 15.23 -9.67
N GLN A 43 6.71 14.64 -8.48
CA GLN A 43 7.00 15.31 -7.19
C GLN A 43 8.50 15.50 -6.96
N TYR A 44 9.33 14.60 -7.51
CA TYR A 44 10.79 14.59 -7.28
C TYR A 44 11.56 15.31 -8.40
N GLY A 45 10.94 15.52 -9.56
CA GLY A 45 11.59 16.15 -10.72
C GLY A 45 12.57 15.23 -11.47
N PHE A 46 12.70 13.97 -11.06
CA PHE A 46 13.50 12.94 -11.74
C PHE A 46 12.85 11.56 -11.59
N ILE A 47 13.17 10.66 -12.51
CA ILE A 47 12.65 9.28 -12.52
C ILE A 47 13.73 8.35 -11.98
N GLU A 48 13.49 7.75 -10.81
CA GLU A 48 14.31 6.64 -10.33
C GLU A 48 13.89 5.34 -10.99
N LEU A 49 14.70 4.84 -11.91
CA LEU A 49 14.39 3.62 -12.68
C LEU A 49 14.63 2.31 -11.91
N TYR A 50 15.45 2.35 -10.85
CA TYR A 50 15.90 1.13 -10.15
C TYR A 50 15.37 1.03 -8.72
N SER A 51 15.55 2.08 -7.93
CA SER A 51 15.27 2.06 -6.49
C SER A 51 13.78 2.22 -6.18
N ALA A 52 13.09 3.14 -6.87
CA ALA A 52 11.68 3.43 -6.59
C ALA A 52 10.74 2.24 -6.83
N PRO A 53 10.83 1.48 -7.94
CA PRO A 53 9.98 0.30 -8.13
C PRO A 53 10.26 -0.80 -7.09
N LEU A 54 11.53 -0.97 -6.72
CA LEU A 54 11.96 -2.00 -5.78
C LEU A 54 11.48 -1.70 -4.35
N MET A 55 11.45 -0.43 -3.96
CA MET A 55 10.98 0.01 -2.64
C MET A 55 9.45 0.17 -2.56
N ALA A 56 8.73 0.22 -3.68
CA ALA A 56 7.28 0.49 -3.73
C ALA A 56 6.41 -0.56 -3.02
N ALA A 57 6.90 -1.81 -2.90
CA ALA A 57 6.15 -2.89 -2.28
C ALA A 57 5.91 -2.67 -0.77
N PHE A 58 6.88 -2.08 -0.07
CA PHE A 58 6.79 -1.91 1.38
C PHE A 58 5.71 -0.89 1.78
N PRO A 59 5.71 0.37 1.27
CA PRO A 59 4.64 1.32 1.53
C PRO A 59 3.25 0.81 1.13
N ALA A 60 3.14 0.05 0.04
CA ALA A 60 1.87 -0.52 -0.40
C ALA A 60 1.29 -1.52 0.62
N ILE A 61 2.13 -2.40 1.18
CA ILE A 61 1.71 -3.34 2.23
C ILE A 61 1.42 -2.59 3.53
N SER A 62 2.26 -1.63 3.91
CA SER A 62 2.05 -0.80 5.11
C SER A 62 0.74 -0.03 5.06
N ALA A 63 0.40 0.57 3.91
CA ALA A 63 -0.86 1.26 3.71
C ALA A 63 -2.05 0.30 3.87
N LEU A 64 -2.02 -0.87 3.25
CA LEU A 64 -3.07 -1.89 3.41
C LEU A 64 -3.29 -2.27 4.88
N LEU A 65 -2.21 -2.39 5.65
CA LEU A 65 -2.26 -2.71 7.07
C LEU A 65 -2.84 -1.57 7.91
N LEU A 66 -2.37 -0.34 7.67
CA LEU A 66 -2.90 0.88 8.30
C LEU A 66 -4.40 1.06 8.01
N GLY A 67 -4.84 0.66 6.82
CA GLY A 67 -6.24 0.66 6.43
C GLY A 67 -7.10 -0.41 7.13
N GLY A 68 -6.53 -1.24 8.02
CA GLY A 68 -7.24 -2.25 8.80
C GLY A 68 -7.39 -3.61 8.12
N SER A 69 -6.58 -3.91 7.09
CA SER A 69 -6.70 -5.16 6.35
C SER A 69 -6.27 -6.37 7.19
N SER A 70 -7.20 -7.24 7.53
CA SER A 70 -6.89 -8.55 8.11
C SER A 70 -6.24 -9.44 7.04
N GLY A 71 -5.21 -10.22 7.41
CA GLY A 71 -4.46 -11.08 6.49
C GLY A 71 -5.32 -12.13 5.76
N LYS A 72 -6.54 -12.40 6.23
CA LYS A 72 -7.49 -13.34 5.62
C LYS A 72 -8.37 -12.72 4.52
N ARG A 73 -8.67 -11.41 4.59
CA ARG A 73 -9.53 -10.73 3.60
C ARG A 73 -9.06 -9.30 3.39
N VAL A 74 -8.71 -8.99 2.15
CA VAL A 74 -8.29 -7.65 1.72
C VAL A 74 -9.33 -7.11 0.75
N PHE A 75 -9.84 -5.91 1.01
CA PHE A 75 -10.76 -5.21 0.10
C PHE A 75 -10.16 -3.89 -0.36
N LEU A 76 -10.59 -3.41 -1.54
CA LEU A 76 -10.16 -2.13 -2.11
C LEU A 76 -10.32 -0.94 -1.14
N ARG A 77 -11.33 -0.98 -0.26
CA ARG A 77 -11.54 0.06 0.77
C ARG A 77 -10.38 0.17 1.75
N HIS A 78 -9.77 -0.95 2.15
CA HIS A 78 -8.60 -0.96 3.03
C HIS A 78 -7.39 -0.34 2.33
N ALA A 79 -7.22 -0.60 1.03
CA ALA A 79 -6.15 0.01 0.24
C ALA A 79 -6.32 1.53 0.14
N LEU A 80 -7.53 2.01 -0.19
CA LEU A 80 -7.81 3.44 -0.35
C LEU A 80 -7.68 4.21 0.98
N LEU A 81 -8.32 3.72 2.05
CA LEU A 81 -8.21 4.35 3.37
C LEU A 81 -6.77 4.30 3.90
N GLY A 82 -6.10 3.18 3.69
CA GLY A 82 -4.72 2.97 4.05
C GLY A 82 -3.76 3.95 3.40
N VAL A 83 -3.88 4.16 2.09
CA VAL A 83 -3.04 5.11 1.33
C VAL A 83 -3.28 6.54 1.80
N ILE A 84 -4.54 6.93 2.03
CA ILE A 84 -4.88 8.27 2.54
C ILE A 84 -4.27 8.49 3.92
N LEU A 85 -4.42 7.53 4.84
CA LEU A 85 -3.85 7.62 6.20
C LEU A 85 -2.32 7.65 6.16
N TYR A 86 -1.69 6.79 5.36
CA TYR A 86 -0.24 6.74 5.18
C TYR A 86 0.29 8.09 4.67
N GLN A 87 -0.31 8.64 3.62
CA GLN A 87 0.12 9.91 3.05
C GLN A 87 -0.14 11.09 3.99
N SER A 88 -1.24 11.06 4.74
CA SER A 88 -1.57 12.11 5.73
C SER A 88 -0.58 12.11 6.88
N LEU A 89 -0.21 10.93 7.40
CA LEU A 89 0.85 10.80 8.41
C LEU A 89 2.18 11.34 7.89
N TYR A 90 2.55 11.02 6.65
CA TYR A 90 3.76 11.51 6.03
C TYR A 90 3.80 13.04 5.89
N LEU A 91 2.68 13.66 5.45
CA LEU A 91 2.57 15.11 5.27
C LEU A 91 2.52 15.86 6.61
N LEU A 92 1.75 15.37 7.59
CA LEU A 92 1.60 16.00 8.90
C LEU A 92 2.83 15.84 9.78
N SER A 93 3.70 14.86 9.49
CA SER A 93 4.88 14.64 10.30
C SER A 93 5.89 15.80 10.24
N LEU A 94 6.00 16.51 9.11
CA LEU A 94 6.84 17.72 8.96
C LEU A 94 6.43 18.87 9.91
N PRO A 95 5.19 19.39 9.87
CA PRO A 95 4.77 20.48 10.74
C PRO A 95 4.77 20.08 12.22
N VAL A 96 4.39 18.85 12.54
CA VAL A 96 4.42 18.35 13.92
C VAL A 96 5.86 18.29 14.46
N ALA A 97 6.82 17.83 13.66
CA ALA A 97 8.22 17.82 14.06
C ALA A 97 8.81 19.23 14.21
N ASN A 98 8.43 20.17 13.33
CA ASN A 98 8.91 21.55 13.36
C ASN A 98 8.38 22.36 14.57
N ILE A 99 7.20 22.03 15.08
CA ILE A 99 6.67 22.64 16.32
C ILE A 99 7.40 22.12 17.56
N LEU A 100 7.92 20.89 17.51
CA LEU A 100 8.51 20.21 18.66
C LEU A 100 10.04 20.35 18.72
N LEU A 101 10.74 20.57 17.59
CA LEU A 101 12.20 20.48 17.47
C LEU A 101 12.80 21.42 16.41
N VAL A 102 14.13 21.55 16.40
CA VAL A 102 14.90 22.36 15.43
C VAL A 102 14.64 21.88 13.99
N PRO A 103 14.38 22.79 13.02
CA PRO A 103 13.99 22.43 11.64
C PRO A 103 14.94 21.45 10.93
N GLU A 104 16.24 21.52 11.21
CA GLU A 104 17.27 20.68 10.59
C GLU A 104 17.13 19.19 10.94
N MET A 105 16.50 18.85 12.07
CA MET A 105 16.26 17.47 12.51
C MET A 105 14.85 16.95 12.17
N ALA A 106 13.96 17.82 11.69
CA ALA A 106 12.55 17.49 11.47
C ALA A 106 12.36 16.40 10.41
N GLU A 107 13.21 16.39 9.39
CA GLU A 107 13.12 15.44 8.27
C GLU A 107 13.54 14.01 8.68
N ILE A 108 14.61 13.90 9.48
CA ILE A 108 15.09 12.63 10.03
C ILE A 108 14.03 12.05 10.96
N ILE A 109 13.45 12.88 11.83
CA ILE A 109 12.44 12.44 12.81
C ILE A 109 11.15 12.02 12.13
N ARG A 110 10.75 12.69 11.05
CA ARG A 110 9.65 12.24 10.20
C ARG A 110 9.87 10.82 9.69
N MET A 111 11.06 10.53 9.18
CA MET A 111 11.39 9.21 8.66
C MET A 111 11.34 8.14 9.76
N ILE A 112 11.81 8.48 10.96
CA ILE A 112 11.78 7.63 12.15
C ILE A 112 10.32 7.36 12.59
N VAL A 113 9.52 8.40 12.83
CA VAL A 113 8.13 8.29 13.30
C VAL A 113 7.29 7.48 12.32
N THR A 114 7.41 7.78 11.02
CA THR A 114 6.69 7.04 9.98
C THR A 114 7.06 5.56 9.99
N SER A 115 8.36 5.24 10.12
CA SER A 115 8.84 3.85 10.22
C SER A 115 8.37 3.14 11.49
N PHE A 116 8.33 3.83 12.63
CA PHE A 116 7.81 3.29 13.90
C PHE A 116 6.31 2.99 13.83
N ILE A 117 5.51 3.87 13.21
CA ILE A 117 4.06 3.64 13.06
C ILE A 117 3.80 2.42 12.16
N ILE A 118 4.59 2.26 11.09
CA ILE A 118 4.52 1.08 10.23
C ILE A 118 4.89 -0.19 10.99
N LEU A 119 6.00 -0.17 11.75
CA LEU A 119 6.42 -1.29 12.59
C LEU A 119 5.38 -1.63 13.65
N TYR A 120 4.76 -0.63 14.27
CA TYR A 120 3.67 -0.82 15.23
C TYR A 120 2.45 -1.48 14.59
N ALA A 121 2.05 -1.02 13.40
CA ALA A 121 0.95 -1.62 12.64
C ALA A 121 1.25 -3.08 12.25
N LEU A 122 2.50 -3.39 11.91
CA LEU A 122 2.97 -4.74 11.62
C LEU A 122 2.98 -5.63 12.88
N ALA A 123 3.48 -5.11 14.00
CA ALA A 123 3.59 -5.84 15.27
C ALA A 123 2.20 -6.20 15.82
N LYS A 124 1.27 -5.25 15.86
CA LYS A 124 -0.12 -5.48 16.29
C LYS A 124 -0.80 -6.58 15.48
N LYS A 125 -0.53 -6.66 14.17
CA LYS A 125 -1.04 -7.75 13.34
C LYS A 125 -0.40 -9.10 13.66
N SER A 126 0.87 -9.14 14.03
CA SER A 126 1.52 -10.40 14.42
C SER A 126 0.90 -10.99 15.68
N GLU A 127 0.54 -10.12 16.63
CA GLU A 127 -0.15 -10.48 17.87
C GLU A 127 -1.55 -11.05 17.60
N GLU A 128 -2.34 -10.37 16.75
CA GLU A 128 -3.67 -10.84 16.30
C GLU A 128 -3.65 -12.18 15.54
N ARG A 129 -2.47 -12.62 15.06
CA ARG A 129 -2.26 -13.90 14.36
C ARG A 129 -1.87 -15.04 15.31
N VAL A 130 -1.37 -14.72 16.51
CA VAL A 130 -1.01 -15.71 17.54
C VAL A 130 -2.24 -16.16 18.32
N ASP A 131 -3.28 -15.34 18.38
CA ASP A 131 -4.53 -15.62 19.09
C ASP A 131 -5.58 -16.41 18.25
N VAL A 132 -5.22 -16.94 17.07
CA VAL A 132 -6.08 -17.73 16.17
C VAL A 132 -5.44 -19.05 15.78
#